data_AF-A0A0M9E9K2-F1
#
_entry.id   AF-A0A0M9E9K2-F1
#
_cell.length_a   1.000
_cell.length_b   1.000
_cell.length_c   1.000
_cell.angle_alpha   90.00
_cell.angle_beta   90.00
_cell.angle_gamma   90.00
#
_symmetry.space_group_name_H-M   'P 1'
#
loop_
_entity.id
_entity.type
_entity.pdbx_description
1 polymer ?
#
loop_
_entity_poly.entity_id
_entity_poly.type
_entity_poly.pdbx_seq_one_letter_code
_entity_poly.pdbx_strand_id
1 'polypeptide(L)' 'MSARKEIPKESLVVLKRRLDKLSPRDDQRRILMKESAEFYGVSESTLYRKLQKYITPKSVRRSETKRQSNIDVI' A
#
# COMPACT_ATOMS: atom_id res chain seq x y z
N MET A 1 15.63 3.58 19.47
CA MET A 1 14.46 4.29 18.90
C MET A 1 14.78 4.64 17.44
N SER A 2 14.35 3.83 16.46
CA SER A 2 14.61 4.13 15.05
C SER A 2 13.58 5.16 14.58
N ALA A 3 14.03 6.34 14.15
CA ALA A 3 13.15 7.40 13.64
C ALA A 3 12.17 6.80 12.63
N ARG A 4 10.87 7.07 12.80
CA ARG A 4 9.86 6.60 11.84
C ARG A 4 10.21 7.21 10.49
N LYS A 5 10.76 6.41 9.57
CA LYS A 5 10.92 6.81 8.18
C LYS A 5 9.52 7.05 7.61
N GLU A 6 9.16 8.32 7.48
CA GLU A 6 7.87 8.73 6.97
C GLU A 6 7.92 8.71 5.45
N ILE A 7 6.89 8.11 4.85
CA ILE A 7 6.75 8.08 3.39
C ILE A 7 5.69 9.13 3.10
N PRO A 8 5.93 10.08 2.17
CA PRO A 8 4.93 11.06 1.81
C PRO A 8 3.62 10.40 1.37
N LYS A 9 2.47 10.98 1.73
CA LYS A 9 1.16 10.43 1.37
C LYS A 9 0.96 10.38 -0.14
N GLU A 10 1.37 11.43 -0.86
CA GLU A 10 1.32 11.49 -2.32
C GLU A 10 2.09 10.35 -2.97
N SER A 11 3.26 10.02 -2.44
CA SER A 11 4.05 8.87 -2.90
C SER A 11 3.29 7.55 -2.77
N LEU A 12 2.54 7.35 -1.68
CA LEU A 12 1.72 6.15 -1.50
C LEU A 12 0.56 6.09 -2.51
N VAL A 13 -0.06 7.23 -2.84
CA VAL A 13 -1.11 7.33 -3.86
C VAL A 13 -0.57 6.97 -5.24
N VAL A 14 0.55 7.56 -5.63
CA VAL A 14 1.19 7.28 -6.92
C VAL A 14 1.59 5.81 -7.02
N LEU A 15 2.17 5.27 -5.95
CA LEU A 15 2.56 3.86 -5.89
C LEU A 15 1.36 2.92 -6.01
N LYS A 16 0.25 3.23 -5.33
CA LYS A 16 -1.01 2.47 -5.45
C LYS A 16 -1.55 2.51 -6.87
N ARG A 17 -1.61 3.70 -7.50
CA ARG A 17 -2.05 3.84 -8.90
C ARG A 17 -1.20 3.02 -9.87
N ARG A 18 0.11 2.94 -9.66
CA ARG A 18 1.00 2.08 -10.47
C ARG A 18 0.71 0.60 -10.23
N LEU A 19 0.55 0.20 -8.98
CA LEU A 19 0.18 -1.17 -8.62
C LEU A 19 -1.19 -1.58 -9.18
N ASP A 20 -2.15 -0.68 -9.28
CA ASP A 20 -3.51 -0.95 -9.79
C ASP A 20 -3.54 -1.20 -11.29
N LYS A 21 -2.53 -0.73 -12.02
CA LYS A 21 -2.34 -1.05 -13.44
C LYS A 21 -1.78 -2.45 -13.66
N LEU A 22 -1.32 -3.12 -12.60
CA LEU A 22 -0.75 -4.46 -12.65
C LEU A 22 -1.72 -5.47 -12.07
N SER A 23 -1.80 -6.65 -12.69
CA SER A 23 -2.61 -7.75 -12.15
C SER A 23 -2.09 -8.16 -10.77
N PRO A 24 -2.95 -8.51 -9.79
CA PRO A 24 -2.52 -8.88 -8.44
C PRO A 24 -1.48 -10.01 -8.36
N ARG A 25 -1.41 -10.87 -9.39
CA ARG A 25 -0.49 -12.01 -9.49
C ARG A 25 0.77 -11.71 -10.33
N ASP A 26 0.90 -10.49 -10.82
CA ASP A 26 2.03 -10.07 -11.64
C ASP A 26 3.30 -9.87 -10.78
N ASP A 27 4.39 -10.52 -11.17
CA ASP A 27 5.69 -10.42 -10.51
C ASP A 27 6.24 -8.99 -10.54
N GLN A 28 5.84 -8.16 -11.52
CA GLN A 28 6.20 -6.74 -11.57
C GLN A 28 5.72 -5.97 -10.33
N ARG A 29 4.64 -6.41 -9.67
CA ARG A 29 4.19 -5.79 -8.41
C ARG A 29 5.22 -5.96 -7.30
N ARG A 30 5.87 -7.12 -7.23
CA ARG A 30 6.89 -7.40 -6.22
C ARG A 30 8.15 -6.58 -6.48
N ILE A 31 8.56 -6.49 -7.74
CA ILE A 31 9.72 -5.68 -8.15
C ILE A 31 9.49 -4.21 -7.78
N LEU A 32 8.35 -3.65 -8.16
CA LEU A 32 8.00 -2.26 -7.87
C LEU A 32 7.92 -1.98 -6.35
N MET A 33 7.42 -2.93 -5.56
CA MET A 33 7.45 -2.83 -4.09
C MET A 33 8.85 -2.81 -3.53
N LYS A 34 9.73 -3.70 -4.01
CA LYS A 34 11.10 -3.79 -3.55
C LYS A 34 11.88 -2.51 -3.86
N GLU A 35 11.83 -2.04 -5.11
CA GLU A 35 12.49 -0.80 -5.53
C GLU A 35 11.99 0.40 -4.74
N SER A 36 10.68 0.50 -4.53
CA SER A 36 10.09 1.59 -3.74
C SER A 36 10.51 1.52 -2.28
N ALA A 37 10.58 0.31 -1.70
CA ALA A 37 11.01 0.11 -0.32
C ALA A 37 12.47 0.54 -0.13
N GLU A 38 13.33 0.18 -1.06
CA GLU A 38 14.74 0.59 -1.10
C GLU A 38 14.87 2.11 -1.26
N PHE A 39 14.13 2.72 -2.19
CA PHE A 39 14.13 4.16 -2.43
C PHE A 39 13.75 4.98 -1.18
N TYR A 40 12.72 4.54 -0.44
CA TYR A 40 12.32 5.18 0.83
C TYR A 40 13.14 4.69 2.03
N GLY A 41 14.07 3.75 1.84
CA GLY A 41 14.88 3.14 2.88
C GLY A 41 14.07 2.40 3.95
N VAL A 42 12.89 1.87 3.61
CA VAL A 42 12.02 1.11 4.52
C VAL A 42 12.00 -0.37 4.14
N SER A 43 11.51 -1.22 5.03
CA SER A 43 11.23 -2.61 4.64
C SER A 43 10.01 -2.70 3.73
N GLU A 44 9.99 -3.69 2.82
CA GLU A 44 8.81 -4.02 2.00
C GLU A 44 7.56 -4.21 2.87
N SER A 45 7.70 -4.91 4.01
CA SER A 45 6.60 -5.13 4.97
C SER A 45 6.05 -3.82 5.56
N THR A 46 6.88 -2.80 5.73
CA THR A 46 6.44 -1.47 6.17
C THR A 46 5.70 -0.74 5.07
N LEU A 47 6.15 -0.85 3.83
CA LEU A 47 5.49 -0.28 2.67
C LEU A 47 4.11 -0.93 2.43
N TYR A 48 4.02 -2.26 2.46
CA TYR A 48 2.75 -3.01 2.41
C TYR A 48 1.77 -2.56 3.49
N ARG A 49 2.24 -2.45 4.74
CA ARG A 49 1.40 -2.02 5.86
C ARG A 49 0.90 -0.58 5.70
N LYS A 50 1.76 0.32 5.22
CA LYS A 50 1.38 1.72 4.95
C LYS A 50 0.36 1.81 3.81
N LEU A 51 0.59 1.08 2.72
CA LEU A 51 -0.36 0.96 1.62
C LEU A 51 -1.71 0.41 2.12
N GLN A 52 -1.72 -0.70 2.85
CA GLN A 52 -2.96 -1.29 3.37
C GLN A 52 -3.70 -0.34 4.31
N LYS A 53 -3.01 0.36 5.22
CA LYS A 53 -3.61 1.37 6.10
C LYS A 53 -4.14 2.60 5.36
N TYR A 54 -3.56 2.93 4.20
CA TYR A 54 -4.01 4.02 3.35
C TYR A 54 -5.26 3.63 2.54
N ILE A 55 -5.30 2.37 2.10
CA ILE A 55 -6.39 1.82 1.26
C ILE A 55 -7.60 1.44 2.11
N THR A 56 -7.39 0.94 3.32
CA THR A 56 -8.50 0.61 4.22
C THR A 56 -8.98 1.91 4.86
N PRO A 57 -10.15 2.47 4.46
CA PRO A 57 -10.76 3.49 5.28
C PRO A 57 -10.88 2.92 6.68
N LYS A 58 -10.37 3.63 7.68
CA LYS A 58 -10.53 3.25 9.09
C LYS A 58 -12.04 3.20 9.36
N SER A 59 -12.62 2.03 9.16
CA SER A 59 -13.92 1.70 9.73
C SER A 59 -13.74 1.89 11.23
N VAL A 60 -14.38 2.94 11.74
CA VAL A 60 -14.64 3.08 13.16
C VAL A 60 -15.64 1.97 13.48
N ARG A 61 -15.14 0.77 13.76
CA ARG A 61 -15.72 -0.19 14.71
C ARG A 61 -14.94 -1.50 14.71
N ARG A 62 -14.59 -1.91 15.93
CA ARG A 62 -14.40 -3.32 16.26
C ARG A 62 -15.63 -4.11 15.79
N SER A 63 -15.35 -5.33 15.36
CA SER A 63 -16.29 -6.42 15.11
C SER A 63 -16.87 -6.50 13.70
N GLU A 64 -16.73 -7.71 13.16
CA GLU A 64 -17.51 -8.31 12.08
C GLU A 64 -17.02 -8.09 10.64
N THR A 65 -16.28 -9.11 10.20
CA THR A 65 -16.35 -9.74 8.86
C THR A 65 -17.25 -9.05 7.83
N LYS A 66 -16.63 -8.42 6.83
CA LYS A 66 -16.90 -8.68 5.41
C LYS A 66 -15.81 -8.07 4.54
N ARG A 67 -15.38 -8.87 3.58
CA ARG A 67 -14.48 -8.50 2.48
C ARG A 67 -15.07 -7.29 1.75
N GLN A 68 -14.31 -6.20 1.62
CA GLN A 68 -14.69 -5.11 0.73
C GLN A 68 -13.63 -4.96 -0.36
N SER A 69 -13.86 -5.68 -1.45
CA SER A 69 -13.45 -5.26 -2.79
C SER A 69 -14.38 -4.12 -3.20
N ASN A 70 -13.85 -2.92 -3.41
CA ASN A 70 -14.49 -1.89 -4.23
C ASN A 70 -13.36 -1.17 -4.98
N ILE A 71 -13.29 -1.43 -6.27
CA ILE A 71 -12.52 -0.69 -7.26
C ILE A 71 -13.56 0.25 -7.87
N ASP A 72 -13.52 1.53 -7.52
CA ASP A 72 -14.30 2.55 -8.21
C ASP A 72 -13.68 2.76 -9.60
N VAL A 73 -14.38 2.26 -10.62
CA VAL A 73 -14.21 2.63 -12.03
C VAL A 73 -15.20 3.77 -12.32
N ILE A 74 -14.68 4.88 -12.82
CA ILE A 74 -15.44 5.98 -13.44
C ILE A 74 -15.93 5.51 -14.80
#